data_AF-A0A417CIB5-F1
#
_entry.id   AF-A0A417CIB5-F1
#
_cell.length_a   1.000
_cell.length_b   1.000
_cell.length_c   1.000
_cell.angle_alpha   90.00
_cell.angle_beta   90.00
_cell.angle_gamma   90.00
#
_symmetry.space_group_name_H-M   'P 1'
#
loop_
_entity.id
_entity.type
_entity.pdbx_description
1 polymer ?
#
loop_
_entity_poly.entity_id
_entity_poly.type
_entity_poly.pdbx_seq_one_letter_code
_entity_poly.pdbx_strand_id
1 'polypeptide(L)' 'MRNEKEGDVTFLKADVSSADDCRNVVETVMKKYGRIDVLANVAGVVGTRGAFVDLDLADIQNTI' A
#
# COMPACT_ATOMS: atom_id res chain seq x y z
N MET A 1 23.09 -28.26 -1.91
CA MET A 1 21.78 -27.61 -1.66
C MET A 1 22.09 -26.28 -1.01
N ARG A 2 21.79 -25.14 -1.65
CA ARG A 2 22.05 -23.82 -1.06
C ARG A 2 20.96 -23.55 -0.02
N ASN A 3 21.35 -23.47 1.25
CA ASN A 3 20.51 -22.93 2.32
C ASN A 3 20.51 -21.40 2.19
N GLU A 4 19.83 -20.88 1.17
CA GLU A 4 19.55 -19.44 1.10
C GLU A 4 18.40 -19.16 2.08
N LYS A 5 18.66 -18.32 3.08
CA LYS A 5 17.62 -17.83 3.97
C LYS A 5 16.72 -16.89 3.16
N GLU A 6 15.44 -17.18 3.08
CA GLU A 6 14.43 -16.23 2.64
C GLU A 6 14.58 -14.96 3.50
N GLY A 7 14.51 -13.77 2.89
CA GLY A 7 14.81 -12.49 3.57
C GLY A 7 13.93 -12.23 4.80
N ASP A 8 14.31 -11.28 5.67
CA ASP A 8 13.47 -10.85 6.80
C ASP A 8 12.24 -10.10 6.29
N VAL A 9 11.05 -10.48 6.76
CA VAL A 9 9.75 -9.95 6.30
C VAL A 9 8.97 -9.37 7.49
N THR A 10 8.24 -8.28 7.26
CA THR A 10 7.35 -7.68 8.28
C THR A 10 6.03 -7.26 7.63
N PHE A 11 4.93 -7.66 8.25
CA PHE A 11 3.58 -7.29 7.83
C PHE A 11 3.06 -6.18 8.72
N LEU A 12 2.56 -5.11 8.11
CA LEU A 12 1.95 -3.97 8.79
C LEU A 12 0.57 -3.75 8.19
N LYS A 13 -0.46 -3.69 9.03
CA LYS A 13 -1.79 -3.24 8.59
C LYS A 13 -1.73 -1.72 8.42
N ALA A 14 -2.18 -1.23 7.27
CA ALA A 14 -2.28 0.20 6.99
C ALA A 14 -3.42 0.44 5.99
N ASP A 15 -4.23 1.46 6.26
CA ASP A 15 -5.06 2.10 5.26
C ASP A 15 -4.23 3.18 4.56
N VAL A 16 -3.94 2.99 3.27
CA VAL A 16 -3.09 3.91 2.50
C VAL A 16 -3.76 5.26 2.20
N SER A 17 -5.08 5.38 2.43
CA SER A 17 -5.78 6.68 2.39
C SER A 17 -5.55 7.52 3.66
N SER A 18 -5.08 6.89 4.74
CA SER A 18 -4.74 7.55 5.99
C SER A 18 -3.27 7.98 6.01
N ALA A 19 -3.04 9.29 6.14
CA ALA A 19 -1.69 9.85 6.25
C ALA A 19 -0.96 9.37 7.52
N ASP A 20 -1.70 9.13 8.60
CA ASP A 20 -1.14 8.66 9.86
C ASP A 20 -0.71 7.19 9.77
N ASP A 21 -1.48 6.34 9.10
CA ASP A 21 -1.10 4.95 8.85
C ASP A 21 0.14 4.87 7.96
N CYS A 22 0.20 5.67 6.89
CA CYS A 22 1.37 5.76 6.03
C CYS A 22 2.62 6.17 6.82
N ARG A 23 2.50 7.15 7.72
CA ARG A 23 3.60 7.59 8.58
C ARG A 23 4.06 6.49 9.52
N ASN A 24 3.13 5.79 10.16
CA ASN A 24 3.44 4.67 11.06
C ASN A 24 4.20 3.55 10.34
N VAL A 25 3.84 3.24 9.08
CA VAL A 25 4.56 2.27 8.25
C VAL A 25 6.00 2.70 8.03
N VAL A 26 6.22 3.94 7.58
CA VAL A 26 7.56 4.46 7.32
C VAL A 26 8.41 4.46 8.59
N GLU A 27 7.87 4.97 9.70
CA GLU A 27 8.58 4.99 10.98
C GLU A 27 8.96 3.58 11.47
N THR A 28 8.06 2.61 11.32
CA THR A 28 8.32 1.21 11.69
C THR A 28 9.43 0.60 10.83
N VAL A 29 9.39 0.82 9.52
CA VAL A 29 10.42 0.32 8.58
C VAL A 29 11.77 0.97 8.86
N MET A 30 11.81 2.30 9.05
CA MET A 30 13.04 3.02 9.41
C MET A 30 13.61 2.55 10.74
N LYS A 31 12.77 2.30 11.75
CA LYS A 31 13.22 1.79 13.06
C LYS A 31 13.79 0.37 12.97
N LYS A 32 13.20 -0.52 12.16
CA LYS A 32 13.63 -1.93 12.06
C LYS A 32 14.81 -2.12 11.11
N TYR A 33 14.77 -1.48 9.94
CA TYR A 33 15.71 -1.73 8.84
C TYR A 33 16.66 -0.56 8.57
N GLY A 34 16.42 0.63 9.13
CA GLY A 34 17.29 1.80 9.04
C GLY A 34 17.19 2.60 7.73
N ARG A 35 16.58 2.04 6.68
CA ARG A 35 16.42 2.67 5.36
C ARG A 35 15.26 2.06 4.57
N ILE A 36 14.82 2.78 3.54
CA ILE A 36 13.93 2.29 2.48
C ILE A 36 14.68 2.46 1.16
N ASP A 37 15.02 1.35 0.52
CA ASP A 37 15.71 1.35 -0.78
C ASP A 37 14.74 1.48 -1.95
N VAL A 38 13.58 0.83 -1.82
CA VAL A 38 12.54 0.76 -2.84
C VAL A 38 11.19 0.89 -2.16
N LEU A 39 10.32 1.74 -2.72
CA LEU A 39 8.91 1.83 -2.35
C LEU A 39 8.07 1.39 -3.55
N ALA A 40 7.25 0.36 -3.36
CA ALA A 40 6.31 -0.11 -4.36
C ALA A 40 4.89 0.34 -3.96
N ASN A 41 4.38 1.40 -4.59
CA ASN A 41 2.99 1.82 -4.40
C ASN A 41 2.07 1.01 -5.34
N VAL A 42 1.67 -0.17 -4.89
CA VAL A 42 0.84 -1.13 -5.66
C VAL A 42 -0.50 -1.37 -4.96
N ALA A 43 -0.89 -0.50 -4.03
CA ALA A 43 -2.23 -0.55 -3.44
C ALA A 43 -3.24 -0.10 -4.50
N GLY A 44 -4.34 -0.83 -4.63
CA GLY A 44 -5.40 -0.50 -5.56
C GLY A 44 -6.68 -1.25 -5.24
N VAL A 45 -7.81 -0.62 -5.53
CA VAL A 45 -9.15 -1.19 -5.42
C VAL A 45 -9.84 -1.11 -6.77
N VAL A 46 -10.85 -1.95 -6.99
CA VAL A 46 -11.63 -1.93 -8.24
C VAL A 46 -12.99 -1.30 -7.93
N GLY A 47 -13.26 -0.13 -8.53
CA GLY A 47 -14.56 0.53 -8.49
C GLY A 47 -15.58 -0.08 -9.45
N THR A 48 -16.74 0.54 -9.53
CA THR A 48 -17.83 0.17 -10.45
C THR A 48 -17.38 0.29 -11.90
N ARG A 49 -17.71 -0.72 -12.70
CA ARG A 49 -17.45 -0.72 -14.15
C ARG A 49 -18.74 -0.41 -14.89
N GLY A 50 -18.73 0.64 -15.71
CA GLY A 50 -19.89 1.09 -16.48
C GLY A 50 -19.51 2.13 -17.51
N ALA A 51 -20.49 2.62 -18.27
CA ALA A 51 -20.26 3.79 -19.11
C ALA A 51 -19.94 4.99 -18.22
N PHE A 52 -18.97 5.81 -18.63
CA PHE A 52 -18.47 6.92 -17.81
C PHE A 52 -19.57 7.89 -17.34
N VAL A 53 -20.60 8.08 -18.16
CA VAL A 53 -21.75 8.95 -17.86
C VAL A 53 -22.69 8.41 -16.79
N ASP A 54 -22.60 7.10 -16.48
CA ASP A 54 -23.48 6.41 -15.54
C ASP A 54 -22.78 6.10 -14.20
N LEU A 55 -21.52 6.53 -14.03
CA LEU A 55 -20.75 6.27 -12.82
C LEU A 55 -21.08 7.25 -11.69
N ASP A 56 -21.06 6.75 -10.46
CA ASP A 56 -21.15 7.58 -9.26
C ASP A 56 -19.80 8.27 -8.99
N LEU A 57 -19.84 9.59 -8.81
CA LEU A 57 -18.65 10.39 -8.48
C LEU A 57 -18.02 9.96 -7.15
N ALA A 58 -18.84 9.54 -6.17
CA ALA A 58 -18.32 9.09 -4.89
C ALA A 58 -17.51 7.79 -5.04
N ASP A 59 -17.93 6.87 -5.90
CA ASP A 59 -17.19 5.65 -6.19
C ASP A 59 -15.89 5.93 -6.97
N ILE A 60 -15.96 6.83 -7.97
CA ILE A 60 -14.79 7.29 -8.72
C ILE A 60 -13.73 7.89 -7.77
N GLN A 61 -14.14 8.77 -6.86
CA GLN A 61 -13.23 9.46 -5.95
C GLN A 61 -12.49 8.50 -5.00
N ASN A 62 -13.07 7.34 -4.70
CA ASN A 62 -12.48 6.37 -3.77
C ASN A 62 -11.63 5.29 -4.47
N THR A 63 -11.64 5.22 -5.80
CA THR A 63 -11.02 4.13 -6.55
C THR A 63 -10.01 4.57 -7.62
N ILE A 64 -9.85 5.88 -7.81
CA ILE A 64 -8.88 6.50 -8.73
C ILE A 64 -7.79 7.26 -7.96
#